data_AF-A0A3B8V341-F1
#
_entry.id   AF-A0A3B8V341-F1
#
_cell.length_a   1.000
_cell.length_b   1.000
_cell.length_c   1.000
_cell.angle_alpha   90.00
_cell.angle_beta   90.00
_cell.angle_gamma   90.00
#
_symmetry.space_group_name_H-M   'P 1'
#
loop_
_entity.id
_entity.type
_entity.pdbx_description
1 polymer ?
#
loop_
_entity_poly.entity_id
_entity_poly.type
_entity_poly.pdbx_seq_one_letter_code
_entity_poly.pdbx_strand_id
1 'polypeptide(L)'
;PPDSRHRLDADEVDAIRRWINDGAVWADHWSFKPLQPTSPPTADDDRWARDPIDGFIRRGLETRGLSPAEATASKEMLLRRVTLDLTGLPPTLEAQADFLADPRADAYERVVDRLLDSQAYGERMAVDWLDLARYADTYGYQSDVDRSVWPYRDWVIEAFNQNLPYDDFAVWQLAGDLLPEPTREQRLATAFNR
;
A
#
# COMPACT_ATOMS: atom_id res chain seq x y z
N PRO A 1 -7.68 -13.34 26.56
CA PRO A 1 -8.09 -14.73 26.25
C PRO A 1 -8.64 -15.45 27.50
N PRO A 2 -9.62 -16.35 27.39
CA PRO A 2 -10.12 -17.14 28.52
C PRO A 2 -9.01 -17.95 29.23
N ASP A 3 -7.95 -18.29 28.49
CA ASP A 3 -6.79 -19.05 28.97
C ASP A 3 -5.69 -18.15 29.58
N SER A 4 -5.87 -16.83 29.54
CA SER A 4 -4.99 -15.92 30.26
C SER A 4 -5.30 -16.05 31.75
N ARG A 5 -4.31 -16.46 32.56
CA ARG A 5 -4.44 -16.55 34.03
C ARG A 5 -4.58 -15.19 34.72
N HIS A 6 -4.67 -14.10 33.96
CA HIS A 6 -4.92 -12.77 34.46
C HIS A 6 -6.42 -12.62 34.76
N ARG A 7 -6.76 -12.69 36.05
CA ARG A 7 -8.08 -12.33 36.56
C ARG A 7 -7.92 -11.04 37.35
N LEU A 8 -8.79 -10.08 37.09
CA LEU A 8 -8.87 -8.88 37.91
C LEU A 8 -9.36 -9.28 39.30
N ASP A 9 -8.73 -8.75 40.34
CA ASP A 9 -9.24 -8.88 41.70
C ASP A 9 -10.40 -7.92 41.97
N ALA A 10 -11.01 -8.04 43.16
CA ALA A 10 -12.18 -7.24 43.50
C ALA A 10 -11.87 -5.73 43.56
N ASP A 11 -10.68 -5.35 44.01
CA ASP A 11 -10.27 -3.96 44.16
C ASP A 11 -10.01 -3.33 42.78
N GLU A 12 -9.41 -4.08 41.85
CA GLU A 12 -9.21 -3.68 40.46
C GLU A 12 -10.55 -3.50 39.73
N VAL A 13 -11.50 -4.42 39.91
CA VAL A 13 -12.86 -4.31 39.36
C VAL A 13 -13.55 -3.07 39.91
N ASP A 14 -13.47 -2.82 41.21
CA ASP A 14 -14.10 -1.66 41.85
C ASP A 14 -13.42 -0.33 41.50
N ALA A 15 -12.10 -0.34 41.23
CA ALA A 15 -11.40 0.81 40.67
C ALA A 15 -11.91 1.16 39.27
N ILE A 16 -12.06 0.16 38.39
CA ILE A 16 -12.60 0.36 37.03
C ILE A 16 -14.06 0.83 37.09
N ARG A 17 -14.89 0.26 37.98
CA ARG A 17 -16.28 0.70 38.17
C ARG A 17 -16.38 2.15 38.61
N ARG A 18 -15.56 2.57 39.58
CA ARG A 18 -15.52 3.97 40.03
C ARG A 18 -15.11 4.88 38.89
N TRP A 19 -14.06 4.53 38.16
CA TRP A 19 -13.63 5.29 36.99
C TRP A 19 -14.76 5.45 35.95
N ILE A 20 -15.50 4.38 35.64
CA ILE A 20 -16.67 4.45 34.76
C ILE A 20 -17.77 5.37 35.33
N ASN A 21 -18.13 5.19 36.60
CA ASN A 21 -19.18 5.96 37.27
C ASN A 21 -18.84 7.45 37.43
N ASP A 22 -17.56 7.79 37.54
CA ASP A 22 -17.04 9.15 37.64
C ASP A 22 -17.05 9.88 36.27
N GLY A 23 -17.62 9.26 35.23
CA GLY A 23 -17.78 9.87 33.91
C GLY A 23 -16.59 9.66 32.99
N ALA A 24 -15.93 8.49 33.06
CA ALA A 24 -14.88 8.11 32.12
C ALA A 24 -15.30 8.38 30.67
N VAL A 25 -14.51 9.19 29.98
CA VAL A 25 -14.70 9.45 28.56
C VAL A 25 -14.18 8.24 27.79
N TRP A 26 -15.08 7.34 27.41
CA TRP A 26 -14.77 6.26 26.49
C TRP A 26 -15.06 6.71 25.06
N ALA A 27 -14.02 6.81 24.24
CA ALA A 27 -14.19 6.99 22.80
C ALA A 27 -13.92 5.65 22.12
N ASP A 28 -14.79 5.24 21.20
CA ASP A 28 -14.49 4.10 20.36
C ASP A 28 -13.16 4.35 19.64
N HIS A 29 -12.30 3.34 19.62
CA HIS A 29 -11.03 3.40 18.92
C HIS A 29 -11.29 3.71 17.44
N TRP A 30 -10.50 4.60 16.84
CA TRP A 30 -10.73 5.10 15.48
C TRP A 30 -10.85 3.98 14.45
N SER A 31 -10.14 2.86 14.64
CA SER A 31 -10.14 1.70 13.76
C SER A 31 -11.40 0.84 13.84
N PHE A 32 -12.25 1.04 14.84
CA PHE A 32 -13.52 0.31 15.01
C PHE A 32 -14.74 1.13 14.56
N LYS A 33 -14.53 2.40 14.17
CA LYS A 33 -15.61 3.22 13.62
C LYS A 33 -15.75 2.94 12.12
N PRO A 34 -16.98 2.79 11.60
CA PRO A 34 -17.18 2.64 10.17
C PRO A 34 -16.67 3.88 9.43
N LEU A 35 -16.00 3.65 8.29
CA LEU A 35 -15.56 4.72 7.42
C LEU A 35 -16.76 5.54 6.94
N GLN A 36 -16.68 6.85 7.09
CA GLN A 36 -17.72 7.76 6.61
C GLN A 36 -17.42 8.13 5.15
N PRO A 37 -18.40 8.02 4.23
CA PRO A 37 -18.21 8.46 2.86
C PRO A 37 -17.89 9.95 2.84
N THR A 38 -16.79 10.32 2.18
CA THR A 38 -16.36 11.71 2.04
C THR A 38 -16.58 12.15 0.60
N SER A 39 -17.29 13.26 0.41
CA SER A 39 -17.42 13.86 -0.92
C SER A 39 -16.14 14.64 -1.26
N PRO A 40 -15.63 14.56 -2.49
CA PRO A 40 -14.52 15.39 -2.94
C PRO A 40 -14.79 16.87 -2.70
N PRO A 41 -13.80 17.67 -2.27
CA PRO A 41 -13.92 19.11 -2.28
C PRO A 41 -14.09 19.59 -3.72
N THR A 42 -15.26 20.14 -4.05
CA THR A 42 -15.50 20.78 -5.35
C THR A 42 -15.26 22.29 -5.23
N ALA A 43 -14.63 22.89 -6.22
CA ALA A 43 -14.70 24.32 -6.46
C ALA A 43 -15.52 24.55 -7.73
N ASP A 44 -16.37 25.58 -7.74
CA ASP A 44 -17.40 25.79 -8.77
C ASP A 44 -16.87 26.08 -10.18
N ASP A 45 -15.54 26.05 -10.40
CA ASP A 45 -14.90 26.31 -11.70
C ASP A 45 -13.52 25.62 -11.86
N ASP A 46 -13.27 24.50 -11.15
CA ASP A 46 -11.94 23.86 -11.24
C ASP A 46 -11.74 23.06 -12.53
N ARG A 47 -11.21 23.74 -13.56
CA ARG A 47 -10.83 23.12 -14.84
C ARG A 47 -9.56 22.25 -14.74
N TRP A 48 -8.85 22.30 -13.61
CA TRP A 48 -7.63 21.51 -13.42
C TRP A 48 -7.96 20.09 -12.94
N ALA A 49 -8.91 19.95 -12.02
CA ALA A 49 -9.35 18.66 -11.50
C ALA A 49 -10.06 17.85 -12.60
N ARG A 50 -9.55 16.65 -12.88
CA ARG A 50 -10.12 15.70 -13.85
C ARG A 50 -10.86 14.57 -13.14
N ASP A 51 -10.34 14.15 -12.00
CA ASP A 51 -10.88 13.06 -11.20
C ASP A 51 -11.29 13.50 -9.79
N PRO A 52 -12.18 12.76 -9.11
CA PRO A 52 -12.56 13.02 -7.71
C PRO A 52 -11.37 13.19 -6.75
N ILE A 53 -10.27 12.47 -7.00
CA ILE A 53 -9.05 12.53 -6.17
C ILE A 53 -8.38 13.91 -6.30
N ASP A 54 -8.44 14.54 -7.49
CA ASP A 54 -7.79 15.83 -7.74
C ASP A 54 -8.36 16.94 -6.87
N GLY A 55 -9.64 16.88 -6.51
CA GLY A 55 -10.26 17.84 -5.57
C GLY A 55 -9.58 17.85 -4.20
N PHE A 56 -9.14 16.68 -3.71
CA PHE A 56 -8.39 16.58 -2.45
C PHE A 56 -6.98 17.14 -2.60
N ILE A 57 -6.31 16.85 -3.71
CA ILE A 57 -4.97 17.39 -4.02
C ILE A 57 -5.04 18.92 -4.09
N ARG A 58 -6.03 19.45 -4.83
CA ARG A 58 -6.27 20.88 -4.99
C ARG A 58 -6.48 21.57 -3.66
N ARG A 59 -7.39 21.05 -2.82
CA ARG A 59 -7.62 21.58 -1.47
C ARG A 59 -6.32 21.60 -0.65
N GLY A 60 -5.51 20.56 -0.77
CA GLY A 60 -4.21 20.45 -0.12
C GLY A 60 -3.21 21.52 -0.58
N LEU A 61 -3.19 21.84 -1.87
CA LEU A 61 -2.37 22.90 -2.44
C LEU A 61 -2.83 24.28 -1.97
N GLU A 62 -4.13 24.56 -2.05
CA GLU A 62 -4.73 25.84 -1.65
C GLU A 62 -4.49 26.16 -0.18
N THR A 63 -4.64 25.16 0.70
CA THR A 63 -4.37 25.32 2.14
C THR A 63 -2.91 25.70 2.43
N ARG A 64 -2.00 25.36 1.51
CA ARG A 64 -0.57 25.68 1.60
C ARG A 64 -0.18 26.92 0.79
N GLY A 65 -1.13 27.61 0.18
CA GLY A 65 -0.86 28.76 -0.70
C GLY A 65 -0.13 28.37 -1.99
N LEU A 66 -0.28 27.12 -2.44
CA LEU A 66 0.31 26.60 -3.68
C LEU A 66 -0.76 26.52 -4.78
N SER A 67 -0.31 26.66 -6.02
CA SER A 67 -1.11 26.44 -7.22
C SER A 67 -0.65 25.18 -7.94
N PRO A 68 -1.53 24.45 -8.63
CA PRO A 68 -1.12 23.39 -9.53
C PRO A 68 -0.17 23.89 -10.62
N ALA A 69 0.61 22.99 -11.22
CA ALA A 69 1.44 23.33 -12.36
C ALA A 69 0.57 23.79 -13.55
N GLU A 70 0.98 24.87 -14.21
CA GLU A 70 0.20 25.51 -15.29
C GLU A 70 0.12 24.64 -16.56
N ALA A 71 1.15 23.84 -16.82
CA ALA A 71 1.24 22.99 -17.99
C ALA A 71 1.57 21.55 -17.60
N THR A 72 1.03 20.61 -18.39
CA THR A 72 1.46 19.22 -18.34
C THR A 72 2.93 19.12 -18.76
N ALA A 73 3.67 18.21 -18.11
CA ALA A 73 5.07 17.98 -18.47
C ALA A 73 5.20 17.45 -19.91
N SER A 74 6.40 17.58 -20.50
CA SER A 74 6.66 17.01 -21.84
C SER A 74 6.49 15.49 -21.83
N LYS A 75 6.23 14.90 -23.00
CA LYS A 75 6.09 13.44 -23.14
C LYS A 75 7.31 12.70 -22.59
N GLU A 76 8.52 13.19 -22.88
CA GLU A 76 9.78 12.62 -22.39
C GLU A 76 9.84 12.61 -20.85
N MET A 77 9.45 13.73 -20.23
CA MET A 77 9.44 13.85 -18.77
C MET A 77 8.40 12.93 -18.13
N LEU A 78 7.20 12.86 -18.72
CA LEU A 78 6.13 11.97 -18.25
C LEU A 78 6.57 10.51 -18.32
N LEU A 79 7.07 10.07 -19.47
CA LEU A 79 7.54 8.70 -19.68
C LEU A 79 8.66 8.34 -18.70
N ARG A 80 9.66 9.22 -18.52
CA ARG A 80 10.75 8.95 -17.58
C ARG A 80 10.25 8.81 -16.14
N ARG A 81 9.37 9.71 -15.69
CA ARG A 81 8.82 9.68 -14.32
C ARG A 81 8.04 8.39 -14.10
N VAL A 82 7.05 8.12 -14.95
CA VAL A 82 6.16 6.97 -14.76
C VAL A 82 6.89 5.63 -14.85
N THR A 83 7.89 5.50 -15.73
CA THR A 83 8.69 4.28 -15.83
C THR A 83 9.50 4.06 -14.56
N LEU A 84 10.18 5.10 -14.05
CA LEU A 84 10.96 4.99 -12.81
C LEU A 84 10.07 4.73 -11.59
N ASP A 85 8.91 5.38 -11.52
CA ASP A 85 7.99 5.22 -10.40
C ASP A 85 7.42 3.79 -10.36
N LEU A 86 6.95 3.28 -11.50
CA LEU A 86 6.29 1.97 -11.57
C LEU A 86 7.27 0.79 -11.63
N THR A 87 8.47 0.94 -12.19
CA THR A 87 9.39 -0.18 -12.42
C THR A 87 10.78 0.00 -11.80
N GLY A 88 11.12 1.21 -11.33
CA GLY A 88 12.48 1.53 -10.88
C GLY A 88 13.51 1.65 -12.01
N LEU A 89 13.11 1.45 -13.27
CA LEU A 89 14.00 1.42 -14.43
C LEU A 89 13.78 2.65 -15.34
N PRO A 90 14.81 3.12 -16.05
CA PRO A 90 14.64 4.14 -17.09
C PRO A 90 13.92 3.55 -18.31
N PRO A 91 13.19 4.37 -19.10
CA PRO A 91 12.54 3.89 -20.32
C PRO A 91 13.56 3.50 -21.40
N THR A 92 13.28 2.42 -22.13
CA THR A 92 14.12 2.00 -23.26
C THR A 92 14.05 3.01 -24.40
N LEU A 93 15.05 2.99 -25.31
CA LEU A 93 15.05 3.87 -26.48
C LEU A 93 13.85 3.61 -27.40
N GLU A 94 13.44 2.34 -27.52
CA GLU A 94 12.26 1.93 -28.28
C GLU A 94 10.98 2.49 -27.64
N ALA A 95 10.80 2.33 -26.32
CA ALA A 95 9.65 2.86 -25.61
C ALA A 95 9.55 4.39 -25.71
N GLN A 96 10.68 5.09 -25.74
CA GLN A 96 10.74 6.54 -25.99
C GLN A 96 10.27 6.87 -27.41
N ALA A 97 10.82 6.21 -28.43
CA ALA A 97 10.44 6.44 -29.82
C ALA A 97 8.94 6.18 -30.04
N ASP A 98 8.43 5.06 -29.52
CA ASP A 98 7.02 4.67 -29.63
C ASP A 98 6.10 5.72 -29.00
N PHE A 99 6.36 6.12 -27.76
CA PHE A 99 5.48 7.03 -27.04
C PHE A 99 5.49 8.45 -27.62
N LEU A 100 6.66 8.91 -28.09
CA LEU A 100 6.79 10.21 -28.74
C LEU A 100 6.03 10.24 -30.07
N ALA A 101 6.12 9.16 -30.85
CA ALA A 101 5.44 9.04 -32.13
C ALA A 101 3.93 8.75 -32.02
N ASP A 102 3.45 8.27 -30.87
CA ASP A 102 2.04 7.91 -30.68
C ASP A 102 1.11 9.15 -30.63
N PRO A 103 0.22 9.35 -31.62
CA PRO A 103 -0.64 10.52 -31.69
C PRO A 103 -1.97 10.35 -30.93
N ARG A 104 -2.21 9.18 -30.34
CA ARG A 104 -3.50 8.87 -29.73
C ARG A 104 -3.70 9.62 -28.43
N ALA A 105 -4.95 9.93 -28.12
CA ALA A 105 -5.32 10.66 -26.92
C ALA A 105 -5.04 9.87 -25.63
N ASP A 106 -5.06 8.53 -25.71
CA ASP A 106 -4.83 7.57 -24.63
C ASP A 106 -3.38 7.02 -24.58
N ALA A 107 -2.45 7.67 -25.28
CA ALA A 107 -1.08 7.16 -25.42
C ALA A 107 -0.38 6.99 -24.07
N TYR A 108 -0.65 7.87 -23.10
CA TYR A 108 -0.03 7.83 -21.77
C TYR A 108 -0.58 6.68 -20.93
N GLU A 109 -1.90 6.52 -20.91
CA GLU A 109 -2.62 5.48 -20.19
C GLU A 109 -2.14 4.10 -20.65
N ARG A 110 -1.92 3.91 -21.94
CA ARG A 110 -1.39 2.64 -22.44
C ARG A 110 0.08 2.38 -22.10
N VAL A 111 0.87 3.44 -21.90
CA VAL A 111 2.22 3.28 -21.34
C VAL A 111 2.10 2.79 -19.90
N VAL A 112 1.19 3.37 -19.11
CA VAL A 112 0.92 2.95 -17.74
C VAL A 112 0.48 1.49 -17.69
N ASP A 113 -0.51 1.09 -18.49
CA ASP A 113 -1.01 -0.30 -18.55
C ASP A 113 0.13 -1.29 -18.85
N ARG A 114 0.95 -0.99 -19.87
CA ARG A 114 2.10 -1.84 -20.23
C ARG A 114 3.13 -1.94 -19.09
N LEU A 115 3.33 -0.87 -18.33
CA LEU A 115 4.26 -0.88 -17.20
C LEU A 115 3.71 -1.69 -16.03
N LEU A 116 2.42 -1.54 -15.71
CA LEU A 116 1.74 -2.32 -14.68
C LEU A 116 1.72 -3.82 -15.00
N ASP A 117 1.59 -4.18 -16.29
CA ASP A 117 1.63 -5.57 -16.76
C ASP A 117 3.06 -6.17 -16.81
N SER A 118 4.10 -5.37 -16.52
CA SER A 118 5.49 -5.84 -16.59
C SER A 118 5.94 -6.52 -15.30
N GLN A 119 6.80 -7.54 -15.40
CA GLN A 119 7.38 -8.20 -14.21
C GLN A 119 8.10 -7.20 -13.27
N ALA A 120 8.75 -6.19 -13.86
CA ALA A 120 9.49 -5.17 -13.11
C ALA A 120 8.58 -4.32 -12.21
N TYR A 121 7.27 -4.28 -12.48
CA TYR A 121 6.31 -3.62 -11.60
C TYR A 121 6.21 -4.33 -10.24
N GLY A 122 5.96 -5.64 -10.23
CA GLY A 122 5.92 -6.40 -8.97
C GLY A 122 7.25 -6.37 -8.22
N GLU A 123 8.37 -6.41 -8.94
CA GLU A 123 9.70 -6.27 -8.35
C GLU A 123 9.88 -4.90 -7.68
N ARG A 124 9.45 -3.81 -8.33
CA ARG A 124 9.54 -2.45 -7.78
C ARG A 124 8.63 -2.26 -6.56
N MET A 125 7.38 -2.72 -6.65
CA MET A 125 6.38 -2.57 -5.59
C MET A 125 6.71 -3.42 -4.36
N ALA A 126 7.29 -4.60 -4.57
CA ALA A 126 7.69 -5.49 -3.48
C ALA A 126 8.76 -4.88 -2.58
N VAL A 127 9.64 -3.99 -3.08
CA VAL A 127 10.74 -3.40 -2.28
C VAL A 127 10.22 -2.75 -1.00
N ASP A 128 9.26 -1.83 -1.12
CA ASP A 128 8.73 -1.09 0.03
C ASP A 128 8.02 -2.03 1.02
N TRP A 129 7.37 -3.08 0.50
CA TRP A 129 6.72 -4.09 1.34
C TRP A 129 7.72 -4.98 2.07
N LEU A 130 8.78 -5.40 1.40
CA LEU A 130 9.82 -6.25 1.95
C LEU A 130 10.64 -5.51 3.03
N ASP A 131 10.83 -4.21 2.87
CA ASP A 131 11.39 -3.35 3.91
C ASP A 131 10.50 -3.33 5.16
N LEU A 132 9.18 -3.18 4.99
CA LEU A 132 8.21 -3.25 6.09
C LEU A 132 8.19 -4.62 6.76
N ALA A 133 8.30 -5.69 5.98
CA ALA A 133 8.39 -7.06 6.46
C ALA A 133 9.75 -7.38 7.10
N ARG A 134 10.73 -6.45 7.05
CA ARG A 134 12.11 -6.63 7.51
C ARG A 134 12.77 -7.86 6.86
N TYR A 135 12.51 -8.03 5.57
CA TYR A 135 13.13 -9.08 4.77
C TYR A 135 14.65 -8.91 4.75
N ALA A 136 15.36 -10.01 4.91
CA ALA A 136 16.80 -10.06 4.75
C ALA A 136 17.23 -11.48 4.37
N ASP A 137 18.24 -11.60 3.51
CA ASP A 137 18.83 -12.89 3.13
C ASP A 137 19.68 -13.50 4.26
N THR A 138 19.97 -12.75 5.32
CA THR A 138 20.71 -13.19 6.51
C THR A 138 20.01 -12.82 7.82
N TYR A 139 20.36 -13.48 8.93
CA TYR A 139 19.83 -13.12 10.27
C TYR A 139 20.43 -11.80 10.80
N GLY A 140 21.45 -11.24 10.12
CA GLY A 140 22.04 -9.96 10.44
C GLY A 140 22.72 -9.91 11.82
N TYR A 141 22.31 -8.93 12.64
CA TYR A 141 23.08 -8.42 13.78
C TYR A 141 23.63 -9.46 14.77
N GLN A 142 22.83 -10.48 15.14
CA GLN A 142 23.24 -11.44 16.18
C GLN A 142 24.07 -12.61 15.63
N SER A 143 23.91 -12.94 14.35
CA SER A 143 24.64 -13.99 13.66
C SER A 143 24.38 -13.81 12.17
N ASP A 144 25.34 -13.31 11.41
CA ASP A 144 25.15 -13.02 9.98
C ASP A 144 25.27 -14.30 9.14
N VAL A 145 24.34 -15.23 9.37
CA VAL A 145 24.22 -16.49 8.63
C VAL A 145 23.04 -16.42 7.67
N ASP A 146 23.11 -17.22 6.61
CA ASP A 146 22.08 -17.24 5.58
C ASP A 146 20.74 -17.75 6.14
N ARG A 147 19.65 -17.20 5.61
CA ARG A 147 18.28 -17.69 5.85
C ARG A 147 17.57 -17.91 4.51
N SER A 148 16.93 -19.07 4.37
CA SER A 148 16.19 -19.43 3.17
C SER A 148 14.78 -18.85 3.16
N VAL A 149 14.69 -17.51 3.15
CA VAL A 149 13.42 -16.75 3.14
C VAL A 149 13.07 -16.19 1.76
N TRP A 150 13.96 -16.30 0.77
CA TRP A 150 13.72 -15.87 -0.60
C TRP A 150 12.41 -16.36 -1.24
N PRO A 151 11.83 -17.55 -0.91
CA PRO A 151 10.54 -17.92 -1.48
C PRO A 151 9.42 -16.95 -1.07
N TYR A 152 9.51 -16.34 0.11
CA TYR A 152 8.57 -15.31 0.54
C TYR A 152 8.72 -14.02 -0.28
N ARG A 153 9.96 -13.59 -0.57
CA ARG A 153 10.21 -12.46 -1.48
C ARG A 153 9.58 -12.69 -2.84
N ASP A 154 9.84 -13.86 -3.42
CA ASP A 154 9.30 -14.20 -4.75
C ASP A 154 7.77 -14.26 -4.73
N TRP A 155 7.17 -14.76 -3.63
CA TRP A 155 5.72 -14.73 -3.44
C TRP A 155 5.17 -13.30 -3.35
N VAL A 156 5.82 -12.37 -2.64
CA VAL A 156 5.38 -10.96 -2.57
C VAL A 156 5.41 -10.31 -3.96
N ILE A 157 6.49 -10.52 -4.72
CA ILE A 157 6.63 -10.02 -6.09
C ILE A 157 5.48 -10.53 -6.96
N GLU A 158 5.20 -11.84 -6.88
CA GLU A 158 4.13 -12.45 -7.67
C GLU A 158 2.74 -11.98 -7.24
N ALA A 159 2.51 -11.77 -5.94
CA ALA A 159 1.23 -11.25 -5.45
C ALA A 159 0.92 -9.86 -6.02
N PHE A 160 1.93 -9.00 -6.18
CA PHE A 160 1.77 -7.71 -6.87
C PHE A 160 1.50 -7.87 -8.36
N ASN A 161 2.28 -8.73 -9.06
CA ASN A 161 2.10 -8.97 -10.50
C ASN A 161 0.75 -9.59 -10.85
N GLN A 162 0.20 -10.43 -9.97
CA GLN A 162 -1.14 -11.02 -10.14
C GLN A 162 -2.27 -10.07 -9.70
N ASN A 163 -1.94 -8.89 -9.18
CA ASN A 163 -2.90 -7.95 -8.59
C ASN A 163 -3.80 -8.63 -7.54
N LEU A 164 -3.17 -9.38 -6.62
CA LEU A 164 -3.89 -10.05 -5.53
C LEU A 164 -4.68 -9.00 -4.72
N PRO A 165 -5.99 -9.20 -4.48
CA PRO A 165 -6.79 -8.27 -3.68
C PRO A 165 -6.14 -7.97 -2.33
N TYR A 166 -6.16 -6.71 -1.92
CA TYR A 166 -5.44 -6.26 -0.72
C TYR A 166 -5.91 -6.98 0.56
N ASP A 167 -7.20 -7.30 0.66
CA ASP A 167 -7.78 -8.07 1.75
C ASP A 167 -7.22 -9.50 1.78
N ASP A 168 -7.16 -10.19 0.65
CA ASP A 168 -6.52 -11.51 0.54
C ASP A 168 -5.03 -11.43 0.85
N PHE A 169 -4.31 -10.46 0.28
CA PHE A 169 -2.89 -10.24 0.52
C PHE A 169 -2.58 -10.04 2.00
N ALA A 170 -3.39 -9.24 2.70
CA ALA A 170 -3.23 -9.01 4.13
C ALA A 170 -3.60 -10.26 4.95
N VAL A 171 -4.73 -10.92 4.64
CA VAL A 171 -5.18 -12.11 5.37
C VAL A 171 -4.19 -13.26 5.24
N TRP A 172 -3.67 -13.53 4.04
CA TRP A 172 -2.74 -14.64 3.81
C TRP A 172 -1.44 -14.45 4.59
N GLN A 173 -0.95 -13.21 4.71
CA GLN A 173 0.25 -12.92 5.48
C GLN A 173 0.03 -13.02 7.00
N LEU A 174 -1.13 -12.57 7.49
CA LEU A 174 -1.43 -12.58 8.93
C LEU A 174 -1.86 -13.97 9.44
N ALA A 175 -2.59 -14.74 8.63
CA ALA A 175 -3.27 -15.95 9.07
C ALA A 175 -3.47 -16.99 7.95
N GLY A 176 -2.70 -16.95 6.87
CA GLY A 176 -2.85 -17.87 5.74
C GLY A 176 -2.69 -19.35 6.10
N ASP A 177 -1.93 -19.69 7.13
CA ASP A 177 -1.77 -21.04 7.65
C ASP A 177 -2.94 -21.53 8.53
N LEU A 178 -3.83 -20.60 8.92
CA LEU A 178 -5.05 -20.86 9.69
C LEU A 178 -6.31 -20.93 8.83
N LEU A 179 -6.21 -20.66 7.53
CA LEU A 179 -7.34 -20.83 6.60
C LEU A 179 -7.76 -22.31 6.54
N PRO A 180 -9.03 -22.62 6.24
CA PRO A 180 -9.46 -24.00 6.00
C PRO A 180 -8.69 -24.61 4.83
N GLU A 181 -8.04 -25.76 5.05
CA GLU A 181 -7.26 -26.49 4.04
C GLU A 181 -6.27 -25.59 3.26
N PRO A 182 -5.31 -24.94 3.95
CA PRO A 182 -4.56 -23.84 3.34
C PRO A 182 -3.56 -24.35 2.30
N THR A 183 -3.52 -23.64 1.17
CA THR A 183 -2.62 -23.93 0.06
C THR A 183 -1.15 -23.72 0.46
N ARG A 184 -0.22 -24.19 -0.37
CA ARG A 184 1.21 -23.97 -0.14
C ARG A 184 1.56 -22.47 -0.13
N GLU A 185 0.94 -21.68 -1.00
CA GLU A 185 1.16 -20.24 -1.09
C GLU A 185 0.60 -19.49 0.12
N GLN A 186 -0.61 -19.84 0.57
CA GLN A 186 -1.20 -19.26 1.78
C GLN A 186 -0.35 -19.55 3.02
N ARG A 187 0.20 -20.77 3.13
CA ARG A 187 1.16 -21.10 4.20
C ARG A 187 2.46 -20.32 4.06
N LEU A 188 2.98 -20.17 2.84
CA LEU A 188 4.21 -19.43 2.56
C LEU A 188 4.07 -17.94 2.92
N ALA A 189 2.94 -17.32 2.61
CA ALA A 189 2.65 -15.92 2.91
C ALA A 189 2.81 -15.57 4.40
N THR A 190 2.53 -16.52 5.30
CA THR A 190 2.71 -16.33 6.76
C THR A 190 4.16 -16.16 7.22
N ALA A 191 5.14 -16.34 6.32
CA ALA A 191 6.52 -15.96 6.57
C ALA A 191 6.67 -14.46 6.92
N PHE A 192 5.69 -13.62 6.59
CA PHE A 192 5.61 -12.23 7.08
C PHE A 192 5.81 -12.09 8.60
N ASN A 193 5.34 -13.07 9.39
CA ASN A 193 5.42 -13.02 10.86
C ASN A 193 6.65 -13.73 11.45
N ARG A 194 7.58 -14.26 10.64
CA ARG A 194 8.63 -15.21 11.08
C ARG A 194 10.06 -14.66 11.05
#